data_AF-A0A5C6EJ51-F1
#
_entry.id   AF-A0A5C6EJ51-F1
#
_cell.length_a   1.000
_cell.length_b   1.000
_cell.length_c   1.000
_cell.angle_alpha   90.00
_cell.angle_beta   90.00
_cell.angle_gamma   90.00
#
_symmetry.space_group_name_H-M   'P 1'
#
loop_
_entity.id
_entity.type
_entity.pdbx_description
1 polymer ?
#
loop_
_entity_poly.entity_id
_entity_poly.type
_entity_poly.pdbx_seq_one_letter_code
_entity_poly.pdbx_strand_id
1 'polypeptide(L)'
;MATDPTAEPSNDPIVAIPVPSVEYEDTIEDEYVVPVGRFAFLKAAPAWLVSMMLHLLILLALGLITFTDPVKIVNVLTANSTSEEGPEIEEFTIEEVEPGEVAEMEEVSEPISELTEPMELSEPVEVTPMEMATPVMDMGDFAADMAPSMTSLQSLASMTSQPLGSRSEDMKKKLLRDYGGNESSEAAVTESLKWFSRHQMPNGAWTFSHNLACNGACGNPGDEARGRALSASTAMALLPFMGAGQTHVQGDFKNVVLRGLRFLVQSGKPGKNGGMQVLDLRTGGDMYSHGLAAIALCEAYAMTEDPELLGPAQAAINYIVAAQCRDGGWRYSFQDPRGGDTSVFGWQVMALKSGYMGHLSIPPATIQGSTLFLNRVQSNNGSIYGYDKPSTRVRSGTTAIGLLCRMYTGWDKTHPGIVEGVKNLTKIGVQKDDLYYNYYAAQVLRHYGGEEWDKYNVELRDWLVSQQSQTSGAKGSWYIKSKVHGMDEGGRLLQTSFATMILEVYYRHMPLYADAASEDDFPL
;
A
#
# COMPACT_ATOMS: atom_id res chain seq x y z
N MET A 1 14.50 76.95 2.61
CA MET A 1 15.58 76.69 3.59
C MET A 1 15.85 75.19 3.50
N ALA A 2 16.85 74.74 2.75
CA ALA A 2 18.31 74.88 2.97
C ALA A 2 18.81 73.81 3.97
N THR A 3 19.44 72.73 3.46
CA THR A 3 20.90 72.42 3.53
C THR A 3 21.40 71.98 4.92
N ASP A 4 22.25 70.98 5.12
CA ASP A 4 22.75 69.84 4.30
C ASP A 4 23.37 68.80 5.30
N PRO A 5 23.81 67.58 4.91
CA PRO A 5 24.21 66.53 5.87
C PRO A 5 25.72 66.51 6.23
N THR A 6 26.15 65.41 6.87
CA THR A 6 27.52 64.91 7.18
C THR A 6 28.11 65.20 8.58
N ALA A 7 28.39 64.11 9.31
CA ALA A 7 29.52 63.89 10.23
C ALA A 7 29.55 62.40 10.62
N GLU A 8 30.74 61.80 10.80
CA GLU A 8 30.95 60.37 11.14
C GLU A 8 31.66 60.21 12.53
N PRO A 9 32.00 59.00 13.03
CA PRO A 9 31.95 58.71 14.47
C PRO A 9 33.24 59.03 15.27
N SER A 10 33.10 59.02 16.61
CA SER A 10 34.20 58.94 17.58
C SER A 10 34.11 57.64 18.41
N ASN A 11 35.26 57.11 18.83
CA ASN A 11 35.41 55.78 19.41
C ASN A 11 35.75 55.82 20.92
N ASP A 12 35.58 54.68 21.60
CA ASP A 12 36.12 54.34 22.94
C ASP A 12 35.60 55.11 24.19
N PRO A 13 35.75 54.54 25.40
CA PRO A 13 35.45 53.15 25.78
C PRO A 13 34.57 53.04 27.05
N ILE A 14 33.92 51.89 27.26
CA ILE A 14 33.09 51.63 28.45
C ILE A 14 33.96 51.25 29.65
N VAL A 15 33.82 51.97 30.76
CA VAL A 15 34.49 51.69 32.04
C VAL A 15 33.55 50.92 32.98
N ALA A 16 34.06 49.84 33.61
CA ALA A 16 33.29 49.01 34.53
C ALA A 16 33.17 49.65 35.93
N ILE A 17 32.05 49.38 36.61
CA ILE A 17 31.74 49.88 37.96
C ILE A 17 31.99 48.76 38.99
N PRO A 18 32.78 48.99 40.06
CA PRO A 18 33.01 48.00 41.13
C PRO A 18 31.86 47.96 42.14
N VAL A 19 31.65 46.80 42.75
CA VAL A 19 30.70 46.57 43.85
C VAL A 19 31.47 46.33 45.17
N PRO A 20 31.05 46.87 46.33
CA PRO A 20 31.80 46.72 47.58
C PRO A 20 31.72 45.30 48.17
N SER A 21 32.80 44.87 48.82
CA SER A 21 32.85 43.70 49.69
C SER A 21 32.24 43.99 51.07
N VAL A 22 31.59 43.00 51.68
CA VAL A 22 31.13 43.04 53.07
C VAL A 22 31.81 41.90 53.83
N GLU A 23 32.45 42.23 54.95
CA GLU A 23 33.10 41.27 55.84
C GLU A 23 32.06 40.53 56.71
N TYR A 24 32.41 39.33 57.18
CA TYR A 24 31.66 38.59 58.18
C TYR A 24 32.61 38.14 59.29
N GLU A 25 32.25 38.39 60.54
CA GLU A 25 33.05 38.04 61.72
C GLU A 25 32.82 36.58 62.13
N ASP A 26 33.91 35.88 62.49
CA ASP A 26 33.84 34.57 63.13
C ASP A 26 33.27 34.66 64.54
N THR A 27 32.32 33.78 64.87
CA THR A 27 31.97 33.44 66.26
C THR A 27 31.83 31.92 66.38
N ILE A 28 32.35 31.36 67.47
CA ILE A 28 32.60 29.91 67.63
C ILE A 28 31.86 29.38 68.87
N GLU A 29 31.38 28.14 68.74
CA GLU A 29 30.88 27.23 69.79
C GLU A 29 29.65 27.62 70.62
N ASP A 30 28.61 26.77 70.50
CA ASP A 30 27.95 26.19 71.67
C ASP A 30 27.45 24.78 71.30
N GLU A 31 27.85 23.74 72.06
CA GLU A 31 27.66 22.32 71.68
C GLU A 31 26.39 21.72 72.29
N TYR A 32 25.36 21.46 71.47
CA TYR A 32 24.12 20.81 71.91
C TYR A 32 23.90 19.44 71.27
N VAL A 33 24.17 18.38 72.05
CA VAL A 33 23.93 16.98 71.67
C VAL A 33 22.43 16.65 71.74
N VAL A 34 21.85 16.22 70.61
CA VAL A 34 20.43 15.83 70.48
C VAL A 34 20.34 14.35 70.06
N PRO A 35 19.49 13.51 70.67
CA PRO A 35 19.56 12.06 70.52
C PRO A 35 19.21 11.56 69.11
N VAL A 36 19.93 10.50 68.67
CA VAL A 36 19.85 9.93 67.33
C VAL A 36 18.52 9.18 67.10
N GLY A 37 17.55 9.86 66.50
CA GLY A 37 16.35 9.24 65.93
C GLY A 37 16.69 8.31 64.75
N ARG A 38 15.89 7.25 64.56
CA ARG A 38 16.13 6.11 63.64
C ARG A 38 16.21 6.43 62.12
N PHE A 39 16.35 7.68 61.71
CA PHE A 39 16.37 8.12 60.31
C PHE A 39 17.57 9.02 59.92
N ALA A 40 18.64 9.04 60.72
CA ALA A 40 19.82 9.90 60.50
C ALA A 40 20.43 9.80 59.09
N PHE A 41 20.43 8.61 58.48
CA PHE A 41 20.95 8.36 57.12
C PHE A 41 20.33 9.28 56.05
N LEU A 42 19.03 9.59 56.16
CA LEU A 42 18.31 10.41 55.18
C LEU A 42 18.68 11.91 55.19
N LYS A 43 19.43 12.38 56.20
CA LYS A 43 19.94 13.77 56.25
C LYS A 43 21.39 13.92 55.79
N ALA A 44 22.14 12.82 55.66
CA ALA A 44 23.54 12.83 55.19
C ALA A 44 23.69 12.44 53.71
N ALA A 45 22.68 11.80 53.11
CA ALA A 45 22.66 11.48 51.69
C ALA A 45 22.45 12.74 50.83
N PRO A 46 23.28 12.99 49.79
CA PRO A 46 23.03 14.09 48.85
C PRO A 46 21.74 13.82 48.06
N ALA A 47 21.00 14.88 47.72
CA ALA A 47 19.65 14.77 47.16
C ALA A 47 19.54 13.91 45.89
N TRP A 48 20.59 13.86 45.07
CA TRP A 48 20.64 12.99 43.89
C TRP A 48 20.57 11.49 44.25
N LEU A 49 21.16 11.07 45.37
CA LEU A 49 21.19 9.68 45.81
C LEU A 49 19.83 9.25 46.37
N VAL A 50 19.16 10.15 47.10
CA VAL A 50 17.78 9.95 47.56
C VAL A 50 16.82 9.85 46.36
N SER A 51 16.98 10.73 45.36
CA SER A 51 16.20 10.68 44.12
C SER A 51 16.47 9.40 43.31
N MET A 52 17.72 9.00 43.15
CA MET A 52 18.12 7.75 42.48
C MET A 52 17.49 6.53 43.15
N MET A 53 17.52 6.46 44.49
CA MET A 53 16.95 5.35 45.24
C MET A 53 15.42 5.31 45.15
N LEU A 54 14.75 6.48 45.10
CA LEU A 54 13.31 6.58 44.84
C LEU A 54 12.94 6.06 43.43
N HIS A 55 13.68 6.48 42.40
CA HIS A 55 13.46 6.01 41.03
C HIS A 55 13.73 4.50 40.88
N LEU A 56 14.76 3.97 41.55
CA LEU A 56 15.03 2.53 41.62
C LEU A 56 13.86 1.76 42.24
N LEU A 57 13.29 2.25 43.34
CA LEU A 57 12.12 1.63 43.97
C LEU A 57 10.87 1.70 43.09
N ILE A 58 10.66 2.80 42.36
CA ILE A 58 9.56 2.93 41.38
C ILE A 58 9.74 1.95 40.22
N LEU A 59 10.95 1.83 39.66
CA LEU A 59 11.24 0.88 38.57
C LEU A 59 11.11 -0.59 39.03
N LEU A 60 11.50 -0.90 40.26
CA LEU A 60 11.36 -2.24 40.84
C LEU A 60 9.89 -2.58 41.11
N ALA A 61 9.09 -1.62 41.60
CA ALA A 61 7.65 -1.77 41.75
C ALA A 61 6.93 -1.93 40.40
N LEU A 62 7.30 -1.15 39.38
CA LEU A 62 6.78 -1.30 38.01
C LEU A 62 7.15 -2.66 37.42
N GLY A 63 8.40 -3.12 37.61
CA GLY A 63 8.84 -4.44 37.18
C GLY A 63 8.03 -5.57 37.83
N LEU A 64 7.78 -5.50 39.14
CA LEU A 64 6.92 -6.45 39.86
C LEU A 64 5.47 -6.44 39.34
N ILE A 65 4.97 -5.30 38.87
CA ILE A 65 3.63 -5.20 38.24
C ILE A 65 3.65 -5.81 36.83
N THR A 66 4.73 -5.70 36.06
CA THR A 66 4.83 -6.29 34.72
C THR A 66 5.09 -7.80 34.71
N PHE A 67 5.48 -8.41 35.84
CA PHE A 67 5.74 -9.86 35.94
C PHE A 67 4.54 -10.70 36.39
N THR A 68 3.32 -10.14 36.49
CA THR A 68 2.12 -10.92 36.88
C THR A 68 1.58 -11.83 35.79
N ASP A 69 1.89 -11.58 34.52
CA ASP A 69 1.49 -12.41 33.38
C ASP A 69 2.68 -13.20 32.81
N PRO A 70 2.85 -14.49 33.18
CA PRO A 70 3.93 -15.31 32.66
C PRO A 70 3.64 -15.74 31.20
N VAL A 71 4.13 -14.95 30.25
CA VAL A 71 4.21 -15.36 28.83
C VAL A 71 4.97 -16.69 28.76
N LYS A 72 4.28 -17.75 28.35
CA LYS A 72 4.90 -19.07 28.15
C LYS A 72 5.74 -19.05 26.88
N ILE A 73 7.01 -18.68 27.02
CA ILE A 73 8.03 -18.93 25.99
C ILE A 73 8.27 -20.45 25.96
N VAL A 74 7.52 -21.15 25.10
CA VAL A 74 7.72 -22.57 24.86
C VAL A 74 8.81 -22.71 23.81
N ASN A 75 10.05 -22.97 24.24
CA ASN A 75 11.14 -23.34 23.35
C ASN A 75 10.85 -24.73 22.74
N VAL A 76 10.14 -24.77 21.61
CA VAL A 76 9.95 -26.01 20.82
C VAL A 76 11.20 -26.29 19.98
N LEU A 77 12.32 -26.56 20.66
CA LEU A 77 13.52 -27.16 20.10
C LEU A 77 13.80 -28.48 20.80
N THR A 78 12.90 -29.44 20.61
CA THR A 78 13.14 -30.85 20.95
C THR A 78 12.73 -31.69 19.76
N ALA A 79 13.70 -32.13 18.95
CA ALA A 79 13.45 -33.16 17.95
C ALA A 79 13.11 -34.47 18.67
N ASN A 80 12.08 -35.18 18.20
CA ASN A 80 11.87 -36.58 18.57
C ASN A 80 11.27 -37.34 17.38
N SER A 81 12.06 -38.25 16.82
CA SER A 81 11.66 -39.10 15.70
C SER A 81 11.06 -40.40 16.22
N THR A 82 9.75 -40.56 16.08
CA THR A 82 9.07 -41.87 16.19
C THR A 82 7.99 -41.95 15.12
N SER A 83 8.05 -43.01 14.32
CA SER A 83 7.04 -43.41 13.34
C SER A 83 5.79 -43.98 14.01
N GLU A 84 4.62 -43.80 13.39
CA GLU A 84 3.76 -44.92 12.99
C GLU A 84 2.67 -44.50 11.98
N GLU A 85 2.35 -45.45 11.10
CA GLU A 85 1.13 -45.66 10.29
C GLU A 85 0.25 -44.46 9.85
N GLY A 86 0.22 -44.22 8.53
CA GLY A 86 -0.86 -43.50 7.84
C GLY A 86 -1.83 -44.47 7.12
N PRO A 87 -3.06 -44.06 6.78
CA PRO A 87 -4.06 -44.92 6.14
C PRO A 87 -4.06 -44.88 4.60
N GLU A 88 -4.41 -46.02 4.02
CA GLU A 88 -4.61 -46.27 2.57
C GLU A 88 -6.05 -46.77 2.30
N ILE A 89 -6.66 -46.63 1.11
CA ILE A 89 -6.18 -45.96 -0.11
C ILE A 89 -6.93 -44.59 -0.27
N GLU A 90 -7.88 -44.25 -1.16
CA GLU A 90 -8.51 -44.89 -2.34
C GLU A 90 -8.16 -44.12 -3.63
N GLU A 91 -7.85 -44.87 -4.70
CA GLU A 91 -7.41 -44.36 -6.00
C GLU A 91 -8.57 -44.40 -7.02
N PHE A 92 -9.01 -43.24 -7.52
CA PHE A 92 -9.99 -43.18 -8.61
C PHE A 92 -9.28 -43.17 -9.97
N THR A 93 -9.22 -44.34 -10.61
CA THR A 93 -8.81 -44.49 -12.00
C THR A 93 -9.73 -43.71 -12.94
N ILE A 94 -9.13 -42.94 -13.85
CA ILE A 94 -9.81 -42.29 -14.97
C ILE A 94 -9.88 -43.28 -16.12
N GLU A 95 -11.07 -43.58 -16.65
CA GLU A 95 -11.21 -44.36 -17.87
C GLU A 95 -10.78 -43.53 -19.10
N GLU A 96 -9.96 -44.12 -19.97
CA GLU A 96 -9.63 -43.54 -21.27
C GLU A 96 -10.84 -43.65 -22.22
N VAL A 97 -11.08 -42.59 -23.00
CA VAL A 97 -12.05 -42.61 -24.11
C VAL A 97 -11.27 -42.35 -25.41
N GLU A 98 -11.15 -43.38 -26.25
CA GLU A 98 -10.48 -43.28 -27.55
C GLU A 98 -11.29 -42.43 -28.56
N PRO A 99 -10.62 -41.81 -29.56
CA PRO A 99 -11.25 -40.90 -30.52
C PRO A 99 -11.78 -41.58 -31.79
N GLY A 100 -13.02 -41.25 -32.18
CA GLY A 100 -13.64 -41.56 -33.48
C GLY A 100 -15.12 -41.16 -33.49
N GLU A 101 -15.76 -40.78 -34.60
CA GLU A 101 -15.30 -40.59 -35.99
C GLU A 101 -15.86 -39.28 -36.57
N VAL A 102 -15.42 -38.92 -37.78
CA VAL A 102 -15.84 -37.74 -38.54
C VAL A 102 -17.26 -37.86 -39.11
N ALA A 103 -17.90 -36.70 -39.33
CA ALA A 103 -19.00 -36.54 -40.27
C ALA A 103 -18.77 -35.25 -41.09
N GLU A 104 -18.80 -35.38 -42.42
CA GLU A 104 -18.70 -34.26 -43.36
C GLU A 104 -20.11 -33.68 -43.70
N MET A 105 -20.15 -32.80 -44.72
CA MET A 105 -21.31 -32.11 -45.30
C MET A 105 -21.75 -30.83 -44.52
N GLU A 106 -22.03 -29.70 -45.19
CA GLU A 106 -22.00 -29.41 -46.64
C GLU A 106 -21.68 -27.92 -46.90
N GLU A 107 -21.06 -27.61 -48.04
CA GLU A 107 -20.92 -26.22 -48.50
C GLU A 107 -22.26 -25.72 -49.09
N VAL A 108 -22.59 -24.46 -48.83
CA VAL A 108 -23.62 -23.73 -49.59
C VAL A 108 -23.07 -22.37 -50.02
N SER A 109 -22.64 -22.30 -51.28
CA SER A 109 -22.33 -21.05 -51.98
C SER A 109 -23.52 -20.58 -52.82
N GLU A 110 -23.82 -19.28 -52.83
CA GLU A 110 -24.69 -18.55 -53.78
C GLU A 110 -24.31 -17.03 -53.65
N PRO A 111 -24.57 -16.14 -54.63
CA PRO A 111 -23.45 -15.41 -55.24
C PRO A 111 -23.32 -13.90 -54.92
N ILE A 112 -22.22 -13.34 -55.43
CA ILE A 112 -21.84 -11.92 -55.43
C ILE A 112 -22.84 -11.07 -56.24
N SER A 113 -23.06 -9.83 -55.79
CA SER A 113 -23.55 -8.73 -56.64
C SER A 113 -22.65 -7.50 -56.46
N GLU A 114 -22.01 -7.07 -57.53
CA GLU A 114 -21.17 -5.86 -57.54
C GLU A 114 -22.02 -4.62 -57.84
N LEU A 115 -21.83 -3.56 -57.06
CA LEU A 115 -22.13 -2.19 -57.49
C LEU A 115 -20.97 -1.28 -57.12
N THR A 116 -20.19 -0.91 -58.13
CA THR A 116 -19.07 0.03 -58.03
C THR A 116 -19.55 1.47 -58.25
N GLU A 117 -19.22 2.38 -57.33
CA GLU A 117 -18.91 3.78 -57.68
C GLU A 117 -17.62 4.21 -56.95
N PRO A 118 -16.71 4.95 -57.61
CA PRO A 118 -15.42 5.32 -57.04
C PRO A 118 -15.52 6.62 -56.23
N MET A 119 -14.69 6.73 -55.19
CA MET A 119 -14.28 8.01 -54.62
C MET A 119 -12.75 8.12 -54.61
N GLU A 120 -12.26 9.33 -54.80
CA GLU A 120 -10.88 9.61 -55.18
C GLU A 120 -9.87 9.42 -54.04
N LEU A 121 -8.68 8.92 -54.36
CA LEU A 121 -7.53 9.03 -53.45
C LEU A 121 -7.03 10.47 -53.47
N SER A 122 -7.01 11.12 -52.31
CA SER A 122 -6.15 12.27 -52.07
C SER A 122 -4.74 11.80 -51.65
N GLU A 123 -3.72 12.46 -52.18
CA GLU A 123 -2.31 12.08 -51.97
C GLU A 123 -1.88 12.32 -50.50
N PRO A 124 -1.10 11.42 -49.89
CA PRO A 124 -0.57 11.63 -48.56
C PRO A 124 0.53 12.70 -48.60
N VAL A 125 0.30 13.83 -47.93
CA VAL A 125 1.32 14.88 -47.73
C VAL A 125 2.48 14.31 -46.92
N GLU A 126 3.70 14.38 -47.46
CA GLU A 126 4.92 14.06 -46.70
C GLU A 126 5.10 15.04 -45.54
N VAL A 127 4.80 14.59 -44.31
CA VAL A 127 5.14 15.32 -43.09
C VAL A 127 6.50 14.83 -42.63
N THR A 128 7.55 15.63 -42.83
CA THR A 128 8.90 15.30 -42.40
C THR A 128 8.93 15.08 -40.88
N PRO A 129 9.49 13.95 -40.38
CA PRO A 129 9.63 13.73 -38.94
C PRO A 129 10.55 14.77 -38.33
N MET A 130 9.99 15.70 -37.54
CA MET A 130 10.80 16.59 -36.71
C MET A 130 11.32 15.78 -35.53
N GLU A 131 12.64 15.51 -35.50
CA GLU A 131 13.29 14.80 -34.41
C GLU A 131 13.16 15.58 -33.09
N MET A 132 12.11 15.27 -32.33
CA MET A 132 12.08 15.59 -30.90
C MET A 132 13.05 14.65 -30.19
N ALA A 133 14.31 15.08 -30.10
CA ALA A 133 15.32 14.45 -29.28
C ALA A 133 14.89 14.49 -27.81
N THR A 134 14.15 13.47 -27.36
CA THR A 134 13.91 13.23 -25.95
C THR A 134 15.25 12.91 -25.29
N PRO A 135 15.64 13.60 -24.20
CA PRO A 135 16.78 13.17 -23.41
C PRO A 135 16.40 11.83 -22.77
N VAL A 136 16.91 10.73 -23.34
CA VAL A 136 16.87 9.42 -22.72
C VAL A 136 17.86 9.45 -21.56
N MET A 137 17.41 9.99 -20.42
CA MET A 137 18.08 9.74 -19.15
C MET A 137 17.99 8.25 -18.88
N ASP A 138 19.14 7.62 -18.62
CA ASP A 138 19.18 6.22 -18.25
C ASP A 138 18.53 6.06 -16.85
N MET A 139 17.87 4.93 -16.62
CA MET A 139 17.42 4.57 -15.28
C MET A 139 18.62 4.38 -14.34
N GLY A 140 19.76 3.95 -14.89
CA GLY A 140 21.05 3.91 -14.19
C GLY A 140 21.53 5.27 -13.67
N ASP A 141 21.33 6.36 -14.42
CA ASP A 141 21.71 7.72 -13.98
C ASP A 141 20.87 8.17 -12.78
N PHE A 142 19.56 7.89 -12.81
CA PHE A 142 18.67 8.20 -11.68
C PHE A 142 19.00 7.35 -10.43
N ALA A 143 19.36 6.08 -10.63
CA ALA A 143 19.81 5.21 -9.53
C ALA A 143 21.15 5.70 -8.92
N ALA A 144 22.08 6.20 -9.75
CA ALA A 144 23.37 6.74 -9.30
C ALA A 144 23.22 7.99 -8.43
N ASP A 145 22.40 8.96 -8.84
CA ASP A 145 22.11 10.18 -8.07
C ASP A 145 21.33 9.92 -6.76
N MET A 146 20.69 8.75 -6.63
CA MET A 146 19.81 8.38 -5.51
C MET A 146 20.44 7.39 -4.52
N ALA A 147 21.74 7.08 -4.58
CA ALA A 147 22.36 6.03 -3.77
C ALA A 147 23.07 6.50 -2.49
N PRO A 148 22.67 6.00 -1.30
CA PRO A 148 23.51 5.94 -0.10
C PRO A 148 23.76 4.48 0.35
N SER A 149 25.03 4.05 0.31
CA SER A 149 25.55 2.83 0.99
C SER A 149 24.69 1.55 0.90
N MET A 150 24.63 0.93 -0.28
CA MET A 150 23.94 -0.36 -0.53
C MET A 150 24.33 -1.51 0.42
N THR A 151 25.53 -1.45 1.00
CA THR A 151 26.17 -2.52 1.80
C THR A 151 25.40 -2.92 3.07
N SER A 152 24.41 -2.14 3.52
CA SER A 152 23.66 -2.42 4.75
C SER A 152 22.34 -3.18 4.55
N LEU A 153 21.81 -3.28 3.32
CA LEU A 153 20.47 -3.84 3.07
C LEU A 153 20.48 -5.28 2.56
N GLN A 154 21.50 -5.65 1.78
CA GLN A 154 21.54 -6.94 1.07
C GLN A 154 21.71 -8.17 2.00
N SER A 155 22.20 -8.00 3.23
CA SER A 155 22.46 -9.11 4.15
C SER A 155 21.27 -9.57 5.00
N LEU A 156 20.11 -8.91 4.88
CA LEU A 156 18.89 -9.23 5.65
C LEU A 156 17.74 -9.79 4.81
N ALA A 157 17.73 -9.56 3.49
CA ALA A 157 16.70 -10.09 2.58
C ALA A 157 16.88 -11.58 2.23
N SER A 158 17.99 -12.22 2.65
CA SER A 158 18.44 -13.48 2.07
C SER A 158 17.82 -14.77 2.64
N MET A 159 16.87 -14.69 3.59
CA MET A 159 16.56 -15.82 4.50
C MET A 159 15.08 -16.11 4.82
N THR A 160 14.10 -15.47 4.15
CA THR A 160 12.66 -15.79 4.33
C THR A 160 11.94 -16.06 3.01
N SER A 161 10.71 -16.55 3.10
CA SER A 161 9.79 -16.77 1.98
C SER A 161 9.67 -15.52 1.10
N GLN A 162 9.79 -15.67 -0.22
CA GLN A 162 9.49 -14.63 -1.20
C GLN A 162 8.02 -14.16 -1.04
N PRO A 163 7.75 -12.96 -0.48
CA PRO A 163 6.40 -12.65 0.05
C PRO A 163 5.32 -12.49 -1.03
N LEU A 164 5.71 -12.46 -2.30
CA LEU A 164 4.84 -12.38 -3.47
C LEU A 164 4.94 -13.63 -4.39
N GLY A 165 5.62 -14.69 -3.95
CA GLY A 165 5.77 -15.95 -4.68
C GLY A 165 4.44 -16.66 -5.00
N SER A 166 3.36 -16.31 -4.30
CA SER A 166 1.98 -16.71 -4.60
C SER A 166 1.51 -16.31 -6.01
N ARG A 167 2.15 -15.29 -6.61
CA ARG A 167 1.82 -14.75 -7.94
C ARG A 167 2.60 -15.43 -9.08
N SER A 168 3.44 -16.43 -8.77
CA SER A 168 4.03 -17.33 -9.76
C SER A 168 2.96 -18.23 -10.40
N GLU A 169 3.18 -18.70 -11.63
CA GLU A 169 2.13 -19.37 -12.43
C GLU A 169 1.57 -20.63 -11.73
N ASP A 170 2.45 -21.47 -11.18
CA ASP A 170 2.05 -22.74 -10.55
C ASP A 170 1.37 -22.54 -9.19
N MET A 171 1.88 -21.61 -8.36
CA MET A 171 1.21 -21.24 -7.12
C MET A 171 -0.14 -20.58 -7.38
N LYS A 172 -0.24 -19.71 -8.40
CA LYS A 172 -1.50 -19.08 -8.80
C LYS A 172 -2.54 -20.13 -9.21
N LYS A 173 -2.19 -21.12 -10.05
CA LYS A 173 -3.10 -22.23 -10.44
C LYS A 173 -3.62 -23.00 -9.22
N LYS A 174 -2.77 -23.25 -8.22
CA LYS A 174 -3.17 -23.88 -6.96
C LYS A 174 -4.11 -22.99 -6.14
N LEU A 175 -3.69 -21.76 -5.84
CA LEU A 175 -4.43 -20.82 -4.97
C LEU A 175 -5.80 -20.43 -5.55
N LEU A 176 -5.94 -20.41 -6.89
CA LEU A 176 -7.23 -20.29 -7.57
C LEU A 176 -8.19 -21.42 -7.19
N ARG A 177 -7.74 -22.68 -7.31
CA ARG A 177 -8.53 -23.86 -6.98
C ARG A 177 -8.89 -23.91 -5.50
N ASP A 178 -7.90 -23.67 -4.63
CA ASP A 178 -8.02 -23.82 -3.19
C ASP A 178 -8.93 -22.77 -2.54
N TYR A 179 -9.10 -21.59 -3.17
CA TYR A 179 -9.82 -20.45 -2.58
C TYR A 179 -10.99 -19.88 -3.42
N GLY A 180 -11.42 -20.62 -4.44
CA GLY A 180 -12.66 -20.34 -5.17
C GLY A 180 -12.54 -19.30 -6.29
N GLY A 181 -11.39 -19.22 -6.95
CA GLY A 181 -11.28 -18.70 -8.31
C GLY A 181 -11.69 -19.77 -9.33
N ASN A 182 -12.00 -19.36 -10.56
CA ASN A 182 -12.39 -20.27 -11.65
C ASN A 182 -11.91 -19.79 -13.02
N GLU A 183 -11.98 -20.65 -14.04
CA GLU A 183 -11.49 -20.37 -15.40
C GLU A 183 -12.12 -19.12 -16.01
N SER A 184 -13.39 -18.84 -15.74
CA SER A 184 -14.08 -17.64 -16.24
C SER A 184 -13.61 -16.36 -15.55
N SER A 185 -13.29 -16.40 -14.25
CA SER A 185 -12.65 -15.27 -13.56
C SER A 185 -11.24 -14.98 -14.09
N GLU A 186 -10.46 -16.02 -14.41
CA GLU A 186 -9.11 -15.88 -14.98
C GLU A 186 -9.11 -15.44 -16.45
N ALA A 187 -10.07 -15.91 -17.24
CA ALA A 187 -10.32 -15.38 -18.57
C ALA A 187 -10.71 -13.89 -18.50
N ALA A 188 -11.52 -13.49 -17.52
CA ALA A 188 -11.88 -12.09 -17.31
C ALA A 188 -10.67 -11.23 -16.91
N VAL A 189 -9.83 -11.68 -15.96
CA VAL A 189 -8.55 -11.02 -15.64
C VAL A 189 -7.69 -10.88 -16.90
N THR A 190 -7.50 -11.97 -17.64
CA THR A 190 -6.69 -12.00 -18.87
C THR A 190 -7.19 -11.03 -19.95
N GLU A 191 -8.50 -10.94 -20.19
CA GLU A 191 -9.07 -9.97 -21.15
C GLU A 191 -8.95 -8.51 -20.66
N SER A 192 -8.94 -8.27 -19.35
CA SER A 192 -8.73 -6.93 -18.79
C SER A 192 -7.28 -6.45 -18.92
N LEU A 193 -6.28 -7.33 -18.74
CA LEU A 193 -4.87 -7.00 -18.99
C LEU A 193 -4.65 -6.64 -20.47
N LYS A 194 -5.30 -7.37 -21.38
CA LYS A 194 -5.36 -7.01 -22.81
C LYS A 194 -6.12 -5.71 -23.06
N TRP A 195 -7.11 -5.33 -22.24
CA TRP A 195 -7.75 -4.02 -22.32
C TRP A 195 -6.79 -2.91 -21.88
N PHE A 196 -6.12 -3.05 -20.73
CA PHE A 196 -5.14 -2.08 -20.25
C PHE A 196 -3.99 -1.87 -21.25
N SER A 197 -3.44 -2.93 -21.86
CA SER A 197 -2.35 -2.79 -22.83
C SER A 197 -2.74 -1.99 -24.07
N ARG A 198 -4.00 -2.06 -24.51
CA ARG A 198 -4.57 -1.24 -25.60
C ARG A 198 -4.84 0.23 -25.21
N HIS A 199 -4.77 0.57 -23.93
CA HIS A 199 -5.09 1.91 -23.39
C HIS A 199 -3.87 2.64 -22.81
N GLN A 200 -2.67 2.09 -22.93
CA GLN A 200 -1.44 2.78 -22.57
C GLN A 200 -1.15 3.90 -23.59
N MET A 201 -0.87 5.11 -23.10
CA MET A 201 -0.47 6.23 -23.94
C MET A 201 0.99 6.07 -24.43
N PRO A 202 1.41 6.74 -25.52
CA PRO A 202 2.76 6.58 -26.07
C PRO A 202 3.91 6.88 -25.10
N ASN A 203 3.67 7.71 -24.07
CA ASN A 203 4.63 8.02 -23.01
C ASN A 203 4.66 6.99 -21.86
N GLY A 204 3.95 5.86 -21.98
CA GLY A 204 3.89 4.80 -20.97
C GLY A 204 2.83 4.98 -19.90
N ALA A 205 2.21 6.16 -19.78
CA ALA A 205 1.18 6.42 -18.78
C ALA A 205 -0.20 5.88 -19.18
N TRP A 206 -1.10 5.81 -18.20
CA TRP A 206 -2.54 5.77 -18.41
C TRP A 206 -3.21 7.04 -17.86
N THR A 207 -4.47 7.27 -18.23
CA THR A 207 -5.31 8.36 -17.74
C THR A 207 -6.73 7.85 -17.49
N PHE A 208 -7.43 8.38 -16.47
CA PHE A 208 -8.85 8.07 -16.26
C PHE A 208 -9.72 8.53 -17.45
N SER A 209 -9.31 9.61 -18.14
CA SER A 209 -9.86 10.04 -19.42
C SER A 209 -9.29 9.20 -20.58
N HIS A 210 -9.41 7.88 -20.45
CA HIS A 210 -8.84 6.87 -21.37
C HIS A 210 -9.34 6.99 -22.82
N ASN A 211 -10.41 7.76 -23.06
CA ASN A 211 -10.87 8.15 -24.39
C ASN A 211 -9.79 8.90 -25.20
N LEU A 212 -8.81 9.52 -24.52
CA LEU A 212 -7.63 10.14 -25.13
C LEU A 212 -6.62 9.12 -25.69
N ALA A 213 -6.63 7.87 -25.20
CA ALA A 213 -5.80 6.78 -25.71
C ALA A 213 -6.51 5.97 -26.81
N CYS A 214 -7.83 5.78 -26.70
CA CYS A 214 -8.61 4.95 -27.61
C CYS A 214 -9.54 5.72 -28.58
N ASN A 215 -9.32 7.03 -28.76
CA ASN A 215 -10.16 7.93 -29.57
C ASN A 215 -11.68 7.75 -29.33
N GLY A 216 -12.07 7.60 -28.06
CA GLY A 216 -13.47 7.44 -27.64
C GLY A 216 -14.08 6.04 -27.80
N ALA A 217 -13.40 5.08 -28.43
CA ALA A 217 -13.96 3.76 -28.82
C ALA A 217 -14.60 2.92 -27.70
N CYS A 218 -14.32 3.19 -26.43
CA CYS A 218 -14.84 2.43 -25.28
C CYS A 218 -16.03 3.08 -24.56
N GLY A 219 -16.23 4.40 -24.74
CA GLY A 219 -17.16 5.19 -23.92
C GLY A 219 -16.86 5.19 -22.41
N ASN A 220 -17.58 6.04 -21.68
CA ASN A 220 -17.52 6.20 -20.22
C ASN A 220 -16.09 6.48 -19.65
N PRO A 221 -15.37 7.49 -20.17
CA PRO A 221 -14.15 7.99 -19.53
C PRO A 221 -14.45 8.63 -18.17
N GLY A 222 -13.43 8.69 -17.31
CA GLY A 222 -13.48 9.51 -16.11
C GLY A 222 -13.32 11.00 -16.43
N ASP A 223 -13.81 11.83 -15.52
CA ASP A 223 -13.85 13.29 -15.63
C ASP A 223 -12.48 13.88 -15.97
N GLU A 224 -12.46 14.94 -16.79
CA GLU A 224 -11.24 15.68 -17.16
C GLU A 224 -10.43 16.15 -15.92
N ALA A 225 -11.14 16.51 -14.84
CA ALA A 225 -10.54 16.87 -13.55
C ALA A 225 -9.70 15.73 -12.94
N ARG A 226 -10.13 14.47 -13.12
CA ARG A 226 -9.41 13.25 -12.73
C ARG A 226 -8.42 12.79 -13.78
N GLY A 227 -8.67 13.03 -15.07
CA GLY A 227 -7.80 12.66 -16.19
C GLY A 227 -6.34 13.14 -16.06
N ARG A 228 -6.11 14.22 -15.31
CA ARG A 228 -4.77 14.73 -15.01
C ARG A 228 -3.98 13.93 -13.95
N ALA A 229 -4.63 13.09 -13.14
CA ALA A 229 -3.98 12.30 -12.09
C ALA A 229 -3.24 11.07 -12.66
N LEU A 230 -2.21 11.33 -13.47
CA LEU A 230 -1.51 10.32 -14.26
C LEU A 230 -0.79 9.28 -13.39
N SER A 231 -0.25 9.66 -12.23
CA SER A 231 0.36 8.69 -11.31
C SER A 231 -0.67 7.72 -10.72
N ALA A 232 -1.88 8.20 -10.35
CA ALA A 232 -2.96 7.35 -9.86
C ALA A 232 -3.50 6.39 -10.93
N SER A 233 -3.72 6.89 -12.14
CA SER A 233 -4.30 6.10 -13.24
C SER A 233 -3.28 5.13 -13.86
N THR A 234 -2.01 5.50 -13.93
CA THR A 234 -0.91 4.58 -14.29
C THR A 234 -0.74 3.49 -13.26
N ALA A 235 -0.74 3.83 -11.96
CA ALA A 235 -0.69 2.83 -10.90
C ALA A 235 -1.91 1.88 -10.93
N MET A 236 -3.13 2.41 -11.09
CA MET A 236 -4.34 1.59 -11.21
C MET A 236 -4.30 0.62 -12.40
N ALA A 237 -3.67 0.99 -13.52
CA ALA A 237 -3.47 0.08 -14.65
C ALA A 237 -2.30 -0.92 -14.44
N LEU A 238 -1.23 -0.52 -13.74
CA LEU A 238 -0.07 -1.36 -13.43
C LEU A 238 -0.38 -2.44 -12.39
N LEU A 239 -1.14 -2.09 -11.34
CA LEU A 239 -1.41 -2.98 -10.22
C LEU A 239 -1.98 -4.33 -10.67
N PRO A 240 -3.00 -4.41 -11.56
CA PRO A 240 -3.48 -5.68 -12.11
C PRO A 240 -2.40 -6.56 -12.77
N PHE A 241 -1.53 -5.99 -13.62
CA PHE A 241 -0.44 -6.77 -14.24
C PHE A 241 0.41 -7.49 -13.18
N MET A 242 0.83 -6.76 -12.15
CA MET A 242 1.63 -7.31 -11.04
C MET A 242 0.83 -8.23 -10.12
N GLY A 243 -0.48 -8.08 -10.02
CA GLY A 243 -1.35 -9.05 -9.33
C GLY A 243 -1.34 -10.39 -10.04
N ALA A 244 -1.49 -10.36 -11.37
CA ALA A 244 -1.48 -11.52 -12.26
C ALA A 244 -0.08 -12.09 -12.61
N GLY A 245 0.98 -11.68 -11.90
CA GLY A 245 2.35 -12.19 -12.10
C GLY A 245 3.14 -11.59 -13.27
N GLN A 246 2.56 -10.62 -13.99
CA GLN A 246 3.15 -9.95 -15.13
C GLN A 246 4.00 -8.75 -14.65
N THR A 247 5.32 -8.82 -14.87
CA THR A 247 6.25 -7.75 -14.47
C THR A 247 6.91 -7.15 -15.72
N HIS A 248 7.84 -6.20 -15.54
CA HIS A 248 8.70 -5.74 -16.63
C HIS A 248 9.77 -6.76 -17.03
N VAL A 249 10.08 -7.73 -16.15
CA VAL A 249 11.09 -8.79 -16.36
C VAL A 249 10.49 -10.06 -16.97
N GLN A 250 9.28 -10.45 -16.58
CA GLN A 250 8.63 -11.71 -17.01
C GLN A 250 7.15 -11.53 -17.43
N GLY A 251 6.67 -12.47 -18.26
CA GLY A 251 5.32 -12.47 -18.83
C GLY A 251 5.24 -11.89 -20.26
N ASP A 252 4.01 -11.74 -20.76
CA ASP A 252 3.70 -11.21 -22.09
C ASP A 252 3.72 -9.68 -22.11
N PHE A 253 3.30 -9.06 -21.00
CA PHE A 253 3.10 -7.61 -20.90
C PHE A 253 4.36 -6.82 -20.50
N LYS A 254 5.56 -7.43 -20.52
CA LYS A 254 6.84 -6.82 -20.10
C LYS A 254 7.05 -5.38 -20.55
N ASN A 255 6.93 -5.13 -21.86
CA ASN A 255 7.14 -3.80 -22.43
C ASN A 255 6.05 -2.78 -22.03
N VAL A 256 4.85 -3.25 -21.70
CA VAL A 256 3.74 -2.42 -21.19
C VAL A 256 4.02 -2.02 -19.74
N VAL A 257 4.36 -3.00 -18.89
CA VAL A 257 4.70 -2.77 -17.48
C VAL A 257 5.94 -1.88 -17.35
N LEU A 258 7.01 -2.16 -18.10
CA LEU A 258 8.26 -1.38 -18.10
C LEU A 258 8.02 0.10 -18.41
N ARG A 259 7.23 0.40 -19.44
CA ARG A 259 6.89 1.79 -19.81
C ARG A 259 6.08 2.50 -18.72
N GLY A 260 5.18 1.80 -18.04
CA GLY A 260 4.40 2.35 -16.94
C GLY A 260 5.25 2.64 -15.70
N LEU A 261 6.13 1.71 -15.31
CA LEU A 261 7.05 1.91 -14.19
C LEU A 261 8.03 3.06 -14.47
N ARG A 262 8.62 3.10 -15.67
CA ARG A 262 9.47 4.22 -16.10
C ARG A 262 8.72 5.56 -16.07
N PHE A 263 7.46 5.61 -16.52
CA PHE A 263 6.64 6.82 -16.37
C PHE A 263 6.43 7.21 -14.90
N LEU A 264 6.14 6.27 -13.98
CA LEU A 264 5.99 6.60 -12.56
C LEU A 264 7.27 7.19 -11.96
N VAL A 265 8.43 6.61 -12.25
CA VAL A 265 9.73 7.12 -11.76
C VAL A 265 10.05 8.49 -12.36
N GLN A 266 9.99 8.63 -13.69
CA GLN A 266 10.33 9.87 -14.41
C GLN A 266 9.33 11.01 -14.17
N SER A 267 8.08 10.72 -13.81
CA SER A 267 7.07 11.74 -13.44
C SER A 267 7.07 12.10 -11.96
N GLY A 268 7.78 11.35 -11.11
CA GLY A 268 8.00 11.69 -9.71
C GLY A 268 8.97 12.85 -9.54
N LYS A 269 8.78 13.67 -8.51
CA LYS A 269 9.69 14.79 -8.22
C LYS A 269 10.68 14.40 -7.12
N PRO A 270 11.98 14.20 -7.41
CA PRO A 270 12.96 13.89 -6.39
C PRO A 270 13.20 15.09 -5.46
N GLY A 271 13.56 14.80 -4.22
CA GLY A 271 13.87 15.80 -3.20
C GLY A 271 14.47 15.18 -1.94
N LYS A 272 14.63 15.98 -0.88
CA LYS A 272 15.10 15.50 0.43
C LYS A 272 14.23 16.06 1.56
N ASN A 273 13.95 15.24 2.56
CA ASN A 273 13.22 15.64 3.77
C ASN A 273 13.81 14.92 5.00
N GLY A 274 14.13 15.66 6.06
CA GLY A 274 14.80 15.10 7.24
C GLY A 274 16.17 14.44 6.96
N GLY A 275 16.81 14.78 5.84
CA GLY A 275 18.01 14.09 5.33
C GLY A 275 17.73 12.85 4.48
N MET A 276 16.54 12.25 4.58
CA MET A 276 16.10 11.15 3.72
C MET A 276 15.84 11.66 2.30
N GLN A 277 16.08 10.81 1.30
CA GLN A 277 15.72 11.09 -0.10
C GLN A 277 14.26 10.69 -0.33
N VAL A 278 13.51 11.53 -1.04
CA VAL A 278 12.06 11.36 -1.22
C VAL A 278 11.65 11.57 -2.69
N LEU A 279 10.61 10.87 -3.13
CA LEU A 279 10.07 10.97 -4.49
C LEU A 279 8.58 11.32 -4.46
N ASP A 280 8.23 12.56 -4.80
CA ASP A 280 6.83 13.02 -4.79
C ASP A 280 6.07 12.52 -6.03
N LEU A 281 5.45 11.35 -5.90
CA LEU A 281 4.62 10.69 -6.91
C LEU A 281 3.19 11.27 -7.06
N ARG A 282 2.89 12.50 -6.59
CA ARG A 282 1.55 13.11 -6.72
C ARG A 282 1.31 13.78 -8.08
N THR A 283 1.88 13.29 -9.17
CA THR A 283 1.88 14.05 -10.44
C THR A 283 0.46 14.15 -11.03
N GLY A 284 -0.03 15.38 -11.03
CA GLY A 284 -1.38 15.77 -11.41
C GLY A 284 -2.49 15.37 -10.42
N GLY A 285 -2.14 14.98 -9.20
CA GLY A 285 -3.08 14.48 -8.19
C GLY A 285 -2.68 14.81 -6.75
N ASP A 286 -2.97 13.89 -5.83
CA ASP A 286 -2.87 14.07 -4.37
C ASP A 286 -2.29 12.81 -3.67
N MET A 287 -2.36 12.71 -2.34
CA MET A 287 -1.83 11.53 -1.62
C MET A 287 -2.47 10.17 -1.99
N TYR A 288 -3.66 10.11 -2.61
CA TYR A 288 -4.13 8.86 -3.24
C TYR A 288 -3.20 8.47 -4.40
N SER A 289 -2.84 9.44 -5.24
CA SER A 289 -1.97 9.24 -6.39
C SER A 289 -0.57 8.80 -5.97
N HIS A 290 -0.08 9.36 -4.86
CA HIS A 290 1.16 8.92 -4.24
C HIS A 290 1.07 7.48 -3.72
N GLY A 291 0.09 7.17 -2.86
CA GLY A 291 -0.04 5.85 -2.25
C GLY A 291 -0.18 4.73 -3.29
N LEU A 292 -1.02 4.95 -4.31
CA LEU A 292 -1.18 4.01 -5.43
C LEU A 292 0.14 3.79 -6.20
N ALA A 293 0.85 4.86 -6.55
CA ALA A 293 2.12 4.77 -7.26
C ALA A 293 3.24 4.15 -6.39
N ALA A 294 3.23 4.40 -5.08
CA ALA A 294 4.14 3.78 -4.13
C ALA A 294 3.91 2.27 -4.01
N ILE A 295 2.65 1.80 -3.89
CA ILE A 295 2.33 0.36 -3.98
C ILE A 295 2.87 -0.22 -5.29
N ALA A 296 2.64 0.45 -6.42
CA ALA A 296 3.05 -0.05 -7.73
C ALA A 296 4.58 -0.18 -7.88
N LEU A 297 5.37 0.79 -7.40
CA LEU A 297 6.84 0.66 -7.39
C LEU A 297 7.34 -0.38 -6.38
N CYS A 298 6.72 -0.48 -5.20
CA CYS A 298 7.14 -1.42 -4.16
C CYS A 298 6.79 -2.87 -4.52
N GLU A 299 5.60 -3.15 -5.07
CA GLU A 299 5.27 -4.49 -5.59
C GLU A 299 6.16 -4.87 -6.78
N ALA A 300 6.44 -3.95 -7.70
CA ALA A 300 7.36 -4.22 -8.82
C ALA A 300 8.75 -4.62 -8.33
N TYR A 301 9.31 -3.87 -7.38
CA TYR A 301 10.60 -4.21 -6.76
C TYR A 301 10.54 -5.53 -5.99
N ALA A 302 9.53 -5.73 -5.12
CA ALA A 302 9.36 -6.95 -4.33
C ALA A 302 9.04 -8.22 -5.16
N MET A 303 8.71 -8.09 -6.45
CA MET A 303 8.51 -9.21 -7.38
C MET A 303 9.69 -9.48 -8.31
N THR A 304 10.71 -8.62 -8.35
CA THR A 304 11.80 -8.70 -9.35
C THR A 304 13.20 -8.41 -8.81
N GLU A 305 13.31 -7.86 -7.60
CA GLU A 305 14.57 -7.41 -6.97
C GLU A 305 15.40 -6.44 -7.83
N ASP A 306 14.75 -5.75 -8.79
CA ASP A 306 15.41 -4.88 -9.76
C ASP A 306 16.13 -3.68 -9.10
N PRO A 307 17.46 -3.57 -9.23
CA PRO A 307 18.23 -2.44 -8.68
C PRO A 307 17.78 -1.06 -9.19
N GLU A 308 17.20 -0.96 -10.40
CA GLU A 308 16.65 0.31 -10.92
C GLU A 308 15.45 0.80 -10.09
N LEU A 309 14.72 -0.12 -9.42
CA LEU A 309 13.50 0.19 -8.68
C LEU A 309 13.72 0.40 -7.17
N LEU A 310 14.80 -0.14 -6.59
CA LEU A 310 15.13 0.00 -5.16
C LEU A 310 15.15 1.48 -4.71
N GLY A 311 15.90 2.33 -5.41
CA GLY A 311 16.01 3.76 -5.12
C GLY A 311 14.65 4.49 -5.18
N PRO A 312 13.94 4.45 -6.33
CA PRO A 312 12.61 5.03 -6.46
C PRO A 312 11.58 4.52 -5.45
N ALA A 313 11.55 3.22 -5.16
CA ALA A 313 10.59 2.63 -4.23
C ALA A 313 10.86 3.06 -2.78
N GLN A 314 12.12 3.00 -2.31
CA GLN A 314 12.48 3.51 -0.99
C GLN A 314 12.21 5.02 -0.87
N ALA A 315 12.48 5.80 -1.92
CA ALA A 315 12.20 7.24 -1.93
C ALA A 315 10.68 7.55 -1.90
N ALA A 316 9.83 6.69 -2.47
CA ALA A 316 8.38 6.78 -2.31
C ALA A 316 7.95 6.48 -0.87
N ILE A 317 8.42 5.40 -0.27
CA ILE A 317 8.17 5.05 1.14
C ILE A 317 8.60 6.18 2.08
N ASN A 318 9.80 6.75 1.88
CA ASN A 318 10.30 7.89 2.65
C ASN A 318 9.39 9.13 2.53
N TYR A 319 8.74 9.33 1.37
CA TYR A 319 7.78 10.41 1.18
C TYR A 319 6.50 10.16 2.00
N ILE A 320 5.97 8.93 2.03
CA ILE A 320 4.82 8.55 2.89
C ILE A 320 5.13 8.80 4.36
N VAL A 321 6.29 8.29 4.82
CA VAL A 321 6.80 8.50 6.18
C VAL A 321 6.83 9.99 6.53
N ALA A 322 7.41 10.82 5.65
CA ALA A 322 7.49 12.25 5.87
C ALA A 322 6.13 12.98 5.78
N ALA A 323 5.18 12.47 5.00
CA ALA A 323 3.86 13.07 4.78
C ALA A 323 2.86 12.84 5.92
N GLN A 324 3.19 12.00 6.92
CA GLN A 324 2.28 11.61 7.99
C GLN A 324 1.80 12.81 8.83
N CYS A 325 0.50 12.85 9.09
CA CYS A 325 -0.15 13.89 9.86
C CYS A 325 0.16 13.73 11.37
N ARG A 326 -0.03 14.81 12.15
CA ARG A 326 0.27 14.83 13.61
C ARG A 326 -0.56 13.86 14.45
N ASP A 327 -1.66 13.36 13.91
CA ASP A 327 -2.51 12.32 14.53
C ASP A 327 -2.17 10.90 14.04
N GLY A 328 -1.07 10.74 13.30
CA GLY A 328 -0.57 9.47 12.77
C GLY A 328 -1.26 8.98 11.49
N GLY A 329 -2.25 9.73 10.97
CA GLY A 329 -2.92 9.39 9.73
C GLY A 329 -2.32 10.09 8.50
N TRP A 330 -3.01 10.00 7.37
CA TRP A 330 -2.68 10.76 6.14
C TRP A 330 -3.95 11.36 5.53
N ARG A 331 -3.80 12.47 4.82
CA ARG A 331 -4.88 13.12 4.05
C ARG A 331 -4.38 13.57 2.68
N TYR A 332 -5.25 14.21 1.90
CA TYR A 332 -5.01 14.64 0.51
C TYR A 332 -3.69 15.42 0.31
N SER A 333 -3.29 16.28 1.27
CA SER A 333 -2.03 17.02 1.21
C SER A 333 -0.96 16.45 2.14
N PHE A 334 0.31 16.70 1.81
CA PHE A 334 1.47 16.44 2.65
C PHE A 334 1.31 17.10 4.03
N GLN A 335 1.39 16.34 5.12
CA GLN A 335 1.20 16.80 6.51
C GLN A 335 -0.05 17.67 6.71
N ASP A 336 -1.20 17.23 6.16
CA ASP A 336 -2.47 17.98 6.22
C ASP A 336 -2.83 18.42 7.66
N PRO A 337 -2.97 19.74 7.92
CA PRO A 337 -3.20 20.26 9.27
C PRO A 337 -4.57 19.86 9.86
N ARG A 338 -5.45 19.25 9.06
CA ARG A 338 -6.76 18.73 9.49
C ARG A 338 -6.69 17.32 10.09
N GLY A 339 -5.51 16.71 10.13
CA GLY A 339 -5.33 15.31 10.53
C GLY A 339 -5.69 14.32 9.41
N GLY A 340 -5.56 13.03 9.70
CA GLY A 340 -5.77 11.97 8.73
C GLY A 340 -7.23 11.72 8.33
N ASP A 341 -7.39 10.92 7.28
CA ASP A 341 -8.67 10.47 6.73
C ASP A 341 -8.53 9.00 6.31
N THR A 342 -9.37 8.13 6.90
CA THR A 342 -9.33 6.67 6.70
C THR A 342 -9.32 6.26 5.23
N SER A 343 -9.94 7.06 4.35
CA SER A 343 -10.00 6.76 2.92
C SER A 343 -8.64 6.93 2.19
N VAL A 344 -7.84 7.91 2.57
CA VAL A 344 -6.45 8.10 2.08
C VAL A 344 -5.48 7.17 2.81
N PHE A 345 -5.70 7.00 4.11
CA PHE A 345 -4.89 6.21 5.04
C PHE A 345 -4.67 4.77 4.56
N GLY A 346 -5.72 4.08 4.11
CA GLY A 346 -5.64 2.69 3.65
C GLY A 346 -4.60 2.47 2.55
N TRP A 347 -4.54 3.38 1.57
CA TRP A 347 -3.55 3.33 0.48
C TRP A 347 -2.12 3.58 0.96
N GLN A 348 -1.92 4.37 2.01
CA GLN A 348 -0.58 4.60 2.57
C GLN A 348 -0.12 3.38 3.40
N VAL A 349 -1.02 2.76 4.18
CA VAL A 349 -0.71 1.54 4.95
C VAL A 349 -0.43 0.36 4.01
N MET A 350 -1.20 0.22 2.92
CA MET A 350 -0.89 -0.79 1.89
C MET A 350 0.46 -0.53 1.21
N ALA A 351 0.80 0.73 0.89
CA ALA A 351 2.12 1.06 0.36
C ALA A 351 3.25 0.68 1.33
N LEU A 352 3.09 0.96 2.63
CA LEU A 352 4.04 0.54 3.66
C LEU A 352 4.15 -1.00 3.76
N LYS A 353 3.03 -1.75 3.73
CA LYS A 353 3.08 -3.23 3.71
C LYS A 353 3.76 -3.76 2.44
N SER A 354 3.51 -3.19 1.26
CA SER A 354 4.20 -3.55 0.01
C SER A 354 5.70 -3.23 0.07
N GLY A 355 6.09 -2.10 0.67
CA GLY A 355 7.50 -1.75 0.88
C GLY A 355 8.20 -2.72 1.82
N TYR A 356 7.56 -3.07 2.93
CA TYR A 356 8.07 -4.09 3.87
C TYR A 356 8.27 -5.45 3.17
N MET A 357 7.33 -5.86 2.31
CA MET A 357 7.42 -7.11 1.54
C MET A 357 8.54 -7.11 0.48
N GLY A 358 9.11 -5.94 0.16
CA GLY A 358 10.36 -5.79 -0.59
C GLY A 358 11.58 -5.50 0.30
N HIS A 359 11.50 -5.75 1.60
CA HIS A 359 12.53 -5.46 2.60
C HIS A 359 12.99 -3.98 2.63
N LEU A 360 12.12 -3.04 2.22
CA LEU A 360 12.40 -1.60 2.29
C LEU A 360 12.31 -1.08 3.74
N SER A 361 13.15 -0.11 4.06
CA SER A 361 13.23 0.47 5.40
C SER A 361 12.01 1.35 5.73
N ILE A 362 11.30 0.99 6.80
CA ILE A 362 10.13 1.71 7.32
C ILE A 362 10.34 1.98 8.82
N PRO A 363 10.31 3.24 9.29
CA PRO A 363 10.46 3.53 10.71
C PRO A 363 9.28 3.00 11.55
N PRO A 364 9.51 2.23 12.63
CA PRO A 364 8.44 1.72 13.50
C PRO A 364 7.52 2.83 14.07
N ALA A 365 8.07 4.03 14.29
CA ALA A 365 7.29 5.20 14.70
C ALA A 365 6.15 5.56 13.74
N THR A 366 6.30 5.31 12.43
CA THR A 366 5.24 5.53 11.43
C THR A 366 4.11 4.51 11.58
N ILE A 367 4.42 3.25 11.86
CA ILE A 367 3.44 2.19 12.12
C ILE A 367 2.70 2.45 13.45
N GLN A 368 3.43 2.84 14.50
CA GLN A 368 2.85 3.27 15.78
C GLN A 368 1.91 4.48 15.59
N GLY A 369 2.30 5.47 14.79
CA GLY A 369 1.44 6.57 14.38
C GLY A 369 0.16 6.08 13.69
N SER A 370 0.27 5.15 12.74
CA SER A 370 -0.91 4.61 12.04
C SER A 370 -1.89 3.90 12.98
N THR A 371 -1.35 3.23 14.02
CA THR A 371 -2.14 2.58 15.08
C THR A 371 -2.85 3.62 15.96
N LEU A 372 -2.20 4.75 16.28
CA LEU A 372 -2.83 5.87 17.00
C LEU A 372 -3.98 6.50 16.20
N PHE A 373 -3.83 6.62 14.87
CA PHE A 373 -4.91 7.09 14.01
C PHE A 373 -6.12 6.15 14.01
N LEU A 374 -5.90 4.84 13.86
CA LEU A 374 -6.97 3.85 13.94
C LEU A 374 -7.65 3.85 15.32
N ASN A 375 -6.87 4.00 16.40
CA ASN A 375 -7.40 4.17 17.77
C ASN A 375 -8.25 5.45 17.91
N ARG A 376 -7.95 6.51 17.15
CA ARG A 376 -8.66 7.80 17.14
C ARG A 376 -9.97 7.78 16.36
N VAL A 377 -10.08 6.98 15.28
CA VAL A 377 -11.26 6.98 14.38
C VAL A 377 -12.17 5.75 14.48
N GLN A 378 -11.84 4.79 15.35
CA GLN A 378 -12.66 3.61 15.62
C GLN A 378 -13.87 3.87 16.53
N SER A 379 -14.85 2.97 16.43
CA SER A 379 -16.00 2.79 17.31
C SER A 379 -16.16 1.30 17.66
N ASN A 380 -16.98 0.99 18.67
CA ASN A 380 -17.39 -0.38 19.03
C ASN A 380 -16.20 -1.37 19.13
N ASN A 381 -15.22 -1.02 19.97
CA ASN A 381 -13.98 -1.78 20.18
C ASN A 381 -13.21 -2.17 18.90
N GLY A 382 -13.26 -1.32 17.87
CA GLY A 382 -12.54 -1.53 16.62
C GLY A 382 -13.28 -2.32 15.55
N SER A 383 -14.58 -2.55 15.71
CA SER A 383 -15.42 -3.21 14.68
C SER A 383 -16.06 -2.24 13.67
N ILE A 384 -15.93 -0.92 13.89
CA ILE A 384 -16.49 0.16 13.07
C ILE A 384 -15.46 1.29 12.97
N TYR A 385 -15.29 1.91 11.80
CA TYR A 385 -14.39 3.06 11.61
C TYR A 385 -15.08 4.20 10.86
N GLY A 386 -14.80 5.45 11.29
CA GLY A 386 -15.19 6.66 10.58
C GLY A 386 -14.11 7.18 9.63
N TYR A 387 -14.30 8.40 9.12
CA TYR A 387 -13.37 9.08 8.21
C TYR A 387 -12.24 9.78 8.97
N ASP A 388 -12.56 10.78 9.80
CA ASP A 388 -11.59 11.59 10.57
C ASP A 388 -11.91 11.66 12.08
N LYS A 389 -12.85 10.81 12.53
CA LYS A 389 -13.38 10.67 13.90
C LYS A 389 -14.24 9.41 14.02
N PRO A 390 -14.58 8.93 15.23
CA PRO A 390 -15.46 7.78 15.45
C PRO A 390 -16.84 7.94 14.77
N SER A 391 -17.44 6.82 14.35
CA SER A 391 -18.77 6.80 13.73
C SER A 391 -19.79 6.01 14.56
N THR A 392 -20.99 6.55 14.74
CA THR A 392 -22.09 5.90 15.48
C THR A 392 -22.91 4.93 14.63
N ARG A 393 -22.52 4.72 13.36
CA ARG A 393 -23.12 3.78 12.42
C ARG A 393 -22.00 3.10 11.64
N VAL A 394 -22.21 1.85 11.23
CA VAL A 394 -21.31 1.16 10.29
C VAL A 394 -21.24 1.95 8.99
N ARG A 395 -20.03 2.14 8.45
CA ARG A 395 -19.76 2.75 7.15
C ARG A 395 -18.97 1.76 6.33
N SER A 396 -19.58 1.18 5.31
CA SER A 396 -19.05 0.03 4.55
C SER A 396 -17.57 0.21 4.18
N GLY A 397 -17.25 1.23 3.37
CA GLY A 397 -15.88 1.53 2.94
C GLY A 397 -14.89 1.78 4.10
N THR A 398 -15.14 2.75 4.99
CA THR A 398 -14.18 3.07 6.07
C THR A 398 -14.03 1.96 7.09
N THR A 399 -15.09 1.21 7.41
CA THR A 399 -15.01 0.03 8.27
C THR A 399 -14.15 -1.06 7.64
N ALA A 400 -14.34 -1.38 6.34
CA ALA A 400 -13.53 -2.38 5.65
C ALA A 400 -12.04 -1.97 5.60
N ILE A 401 -11.74 -0.71 5.30
CA ILE A 401 -10.36 -0.18 5.32
C ILE A 401 -9.75 -0.30 6.72
N GLY A 402 -10.46 0.17 7.74
CA GLY A 402 -9.96 0.16 9.12
C GLY A 402 -9.68 -1.25 9.62
N LEU A 403 -10.58 -2.21 9.33
CA LEU A 403 -10.37 -3.63 9.63
C LEU A 403 -9.15 -4.19 8.91
N LEU A 404 -9.01 -3.96 7.59
CA LEU A 404 -7.85 -4.45 6.83
C LEU A 404 -6.53 -3.90 7.38
N CYS A 405 -6.49 -2.61 7.69
CA CYS A 405 -5.31 -1.98 8.25
C CYS A 405 -4.97 -2.56 9.64
N ARG A 406 -5.96 -2.94 10.45
CA ARG A 406 -5.72 -3.65 11.73
C ARG A 406 -5.08 -5.01 11.52
N MET A 407 -5.54 -5.78 10.52
CA MET A 407 -4.93 -7.07 10.19
C MET A 407 -3.45 -6.87 9.77
N TYR A 408 -3.16 -5.86 8.94
CA TYR A 408 -1.79 -5.50 8.57
C TYR A 408 -0.94 -4.91 9.71
N THR A 409 -1.54 -4.43 10.80
CA THR A 409 -0.85 -3.99 12.03
C THR A 409 -0.99 -4.99 13.19
N GLY A 410 -1.09 -6.29 12.91
CA GLY A 410 -0.97 -7.34 13.92
C GLY A 410 -2.20 -7.60 14.79
N TRP A 411 -3.43 -7.27 14.35
CA TRP A 411 -4.63 -7.86 14.97
C TRP A 411 -4.88 -9.26 14.41
N ASP A 412 -5.02 -10.24 15.29
CA ASP A 412 -5.29 -11.64 14.95
C ASP A 412 -6.76 -11.87 14.57
N LYS A 413 -7.04 -13.04 13.97
CA LYS A 413 -8.40 -13.44 13.54
C LYS A 413 -9.43 -13.44 14.68
N THR A 414 -9.02 -13.78 15.90
CA THR A 414 -9.90 -13.92 17.07
C THR A 414 -10.13 -12.61 17.82
N HIS A 415 -9.34 -11.56 17.53
CA HIS A 415 -9.48 -10.25 18.15
C HIS A 415 -10.94 -9.74 18.06
N PRO A 416 -11.60 -9.35 19.18
CA PRO A 416 -13.05 -9.07 19.17
C PRO A 416 -13.49 -8.01 18.15
N GLY A 417 -12.63 -7.02 17.87
CA GLY A 417 -12.89 -6.01 16.84
C GLY A 417 -12.89 -6.57 15.41
N ILE A 418 -12.06 -7.59 15.11
CA ILE A 418 -12.05 -8.30 13.83
C ILE A 418 -13.28 -9.18 13.70
N VAL A 419 -13.55 -10.03 14.70
CA VAL A 419 -14.69 -10.97 14.71
C VAL A 419 -16.04 -10.23 14.56
N GLU A 420 -16.24 -9.14 15.30
CA GLU A 420 -17.47 -8.34 15.17
C GLU A 420 -17.45 -7.47 13.89
N GLY A 421 -16.27 -7.06 13.42
CA GLY A 421 -16.11 -6.32 12.17
C GLY A 421 -16.53 -7.15 10.96
N VAL A 422 -16.09 -8.41 10.88
CA VAL A 422 -16.44 -9.37 9.83
C VAL A 422 -17.94 -9.66 9.81
N LYS A 423 -18.60 -9.84 10.97
CA LYS A 423 -20.07 -9.96 11.01
C LYS A 423 -20.78 -8.75 10.42
N ASN A 424 -20.25 -7.53 10.65
CA ASN A 424 -20.80 -6.31 10.06
C ASN A 424 -20.61 -6.27 8.54
N LEU A 425 -19.47 -6.70 8.00
CA LEU A 425 -19.23 -6.81 6.55
C LEU A 425 -20.13 -7.88 5.90
N THR A 426 -20.18 -9.07 6.49
CA THR A 426 -21.02 -10.21 6.02
C THR A 426 -22.50 -9.83 5.99
N LYS A 427 -22.96 -9.03 6.95
CA LYS A 427 -24.33 -8.48 6.99
C LYS A 427 -24.60 -7.38 5.96
N ILE A 428 -23.56 -6.67 5.50
CA ILE A 428 -23.68 -5.68 4.40
C ILE A 428 -23.73 -6.41 3.05
N GLY A 429 -22.98 -7.50 2.90
CA GLY A 429 -22.88 -8.25 1.65
C GLY A 429 -22.17 -7.46 0.55
N VAL A 430 -22.34 -7.89 -0.71
CA VAL A 430 -21.77 -7.24 -1.90
C VAL A 430 -22.56 -5.98 -2.25
N GLN A 431 -21.87 -4.83 -2.37
CA GLN A 431 -22.50 -3.58 -2.83
C GLN A 431 -22.17 -3.38 -4.31
N LYS A 432 -23.13 -3.71 -5.19
CA LYS A 432 -22.88 -3.79 -6.64
C LYS A 432 -22.61 -2.44 -7.32
N ASP A 433 -22.87 -1.33 -6.65
CA ASP A 433 -22.49 0.02 -7.03
C ASP A 433 -21.20 0.52 -6.33
N ASP A 434 -20.58 -0.24 -5.43
CA ASP A 434 -19.41 0.20 -4.64
C ASP A 434 -18.22 -0.77 -4.75
N LEU A 435 -17.56 -0.77 -5.91
CA LEU A 435 -16.31 -1.54 -6.13
C LEU A 435 -15.18 -1.13 -5.16
N TYR A 436 -15.18 0.12 -4.69
CA TYR A 436 -14.20 0.60 -3.71
C TYR A 436 -14.36 -0.10 -2.36
N TYR A 437 -15.60 -0.18 -1.85
CA TYR A 437 -15.92 -0.99 -0.68
C TYR A 437 -15.61 -2.47 -0.93
N ASN A 438 -16.08 -3.04 -2.05
CA ASN A 438 -15.91 -4.47 -2.32
C ASN A 438 -14.43 -4.89 -2.37
N TYR A 439 -13.53 -4.04 -2.90
CA TYR A 439 -12.09 -4.29 -2.92
C TYR A 439 -11.47 -4.44 -1.52
N TYR A 440 -11.87 -3.59 -0.56
CA TYR A 440 -11.41 -3.71 0.82
C TYR A 440 -12.14 -4.83 1.59
N ALA A 441 -13.43 -4.99 1.39
CA ALA A 441 -14.23 -6.04 2.05
C ALA A 441 -13.82 -7.44 1.59
N ALA A 442 -13.53 -7.64 0.30
CA ALA A 442 -12.99 -8.88 -0.24
C ALA A 442 -11.68 -9.25 0.45
N GLN A 443 -10.73 -8.33 0.63
CA GLN A 443 -9.47 -8.60 1.33
C GLN A 443 -9.68 -8.97 2.81
N VAL A 444 -10.54 -8.24 3.54
CA VAL A 444 -10.84 -8.55 4.96
C VAL A 444 -11.46 -9.94 5.10
N LEU A 445 -12.45 -10.25 4.26
CA LEU A 445 -13.13 -11.55 4.28
C LEU A 445 -12.20 -12.67 3.79
N ARG A 446 -11.36 -12.42 2.77
CA ARG A 446 -10.35 -13.35 2.24
C ARG A 446 -9.31 -13.75 3.30
N HIS A 447 -8.81 -12.78 4.07
CA HIS A 447 -7.86 -13.03 5.16
C HIS A 447 -8.52 -13.78 6.31
N TYR A 448 -9.76 -13.44 6.67
CA TYR A 448 -10.52 -14.16 7.69
C TYR A 448 -10.86 -15.59 7.25
N GLY A 449 -11.29 -15.80 6.00
CA GLY A 449 -11.69 -17.10 5.45
C GLY A 449 -12.97 -17.68 6.07
N GLY A 450 -13.36 -18.87 5.63
CA GLY A 450 -14.57 -19.57 6.10
C GLY A 450 -15.84 -19.20 5.33
N GLU A 451 -17.00 -19.59 5.86
CA GLU A 451 -18.29 -19.49 5.17
C GLU A 451 -18.67 -18.03 4.80
N GLU A 452 -18.19 -17.06 5.58
CA GLU A 452 -18.32 -15.62 5.30
C GLU A 452 -17.54 -15.19 4.04
N TRP A 453 -16.36 -15.78 3.79
CA TRP A 453 -15.61 -15.58 2.55
C TRP A 453 -16.30 -16.26 1.38
N ASP A 454 -16.62 -17.55 1.51
CA ASP A 454 -17.07 -18.38 0.39
C ASP A 454 -18.36 -17.83 -0.24
N LYS A 455 -19.33 -17.43 0.58
CA LYS A 455 -20.59 -16.81 0.14
C LYS A 455 -20.36 -15.46 -0.56
N TYR A 456 -19.54 -14.60 0.04
CA TYR A 456 -19.26 -13.26 -0.49
C TYR A 456 -18.49 -13.33 -1.81
N ASN A 457 -17.49 -14.22 -1.87
CA ASN A 457 -16.67 -14.49 -3.05
C ASN A 457 -17.51 -14.96 -4.23
N VAL A 458 -18.37 -15.98 -4.04
CA VAL A 458 -19.19 -16.52 -5.14
C VAL A 458 -20.12 -15.46 -5.71
N GLU A 459 -20.81 -14.67 -4.89
CA GLU A 459 -21.66 -13.58 -5.40
C GLU A 459 -20.83 -12.52 -6.16
N LEU A 460 -19.72 -12.07 -5.59
CA LEU A 460 -18.91 -10.98 -6.15
C LEU A 460 -18.21 -11.40 -7.45
N ARG A 461 -17.60 -12.58 -7.48
CA ARG A 461 -16.88 -13.16 -8.63
C ARG A 461 -17.82 -13.36 -9.82
N ASP A 462 -18.92 -14.09 -9.62
CA ASP A 462 -19.80 -14.47 -10.74
C ASP A 462 -20.59 -13.26 -11.26
N TRP A 463 -20.95 -12.32 -10.38
CA TRP A 463 -21.48 -11.03 -10.81
C TRP A 463 -20.44 -10.24 -11.62
N LEU A 464 -19.19 -10.08 -11.14
CA LEU A 464 -18.16 -9.35 -11.90
C LEU A 464 -17.90 -9.98 -13.27
N VAL A 465 -17.76 -11.31 -13.36
CA VAL A 465 -17.63 -12.03 -14.64
C VAL A 465 -18.82 -11.72 -15.56
N SER A 466 -20.06 -11.74 -15.05
CA SER A 466 -21.26 -11.39 -15.84
C SER A 466 -21.31 -9.94 -16.34
N GLN A 467 -20.62 -9.01 -15.65
CA GLN A 467 -20.60 -7.58 -16.00
C GLN A 467 -19.42 -7.18 -16.89
N GLN A 468 -18.51 -8.10 -17.24
CA GLN A 468 -17.38 -7.75 -18.10
C GLN A 468 -17.87 -7.43 -19.52
N SER A 469 -17.56 -6.24 -20.01
CA SER A 469 -17.96 -5.76 -21.32
C SER A 469 -17.38 -6.66 -22.43
N GLN A 470 -18.25 -7.04 -23.37
CA GLN A 470 -17.89 -7.77 -24.59
C GLN A 470 -18.02 -6.91 -25.88
N THR A 471 -18.42 -5.64 -25.74
CA THR A 471 -18.58 -4.73 -26.89
C THR A 471 -17.22 -4.31 -27.46
N SER A 472 -17.16 -4.06 -28.77
CA SER A 472 -15.92 -3.59 -29.43
C SER A 472 -15.35 -2.33 -28.74
N GLY A 473 -14.02 -2.18 -28.80
CA GLY A 473 -13.25 -1.21 -27.99
C GLY A 473 -13.20 -1.61 -26.50
N ALA A 474 -14.36 -1.63 -25.84
CA ALA A 474 -14.47 -1.86 -24.40
C ALA A 474 -14.28 -3.32 -23.94
N LYS A 475 -14.07 -4.29 -24.85
CA LYS A 475 -13.92 -5.71 -24.48
C LYS A 475 -12.86 -5.92 -23.39
N GLY A 476 -13.24 -6.61 -22.32
CA GLY A 476 -12.38 -6.88 -21.16
C GLY A 476 -12.49 -5.88 -20.01
N SER A 477 -13.27 -4.79 -20.17
CA SER A 477 -13.41 -3.73 -19.17
C SER A 477 -14.76 -3.75 -18.43
N TRP A 478 -14.82 -3.03 -17.30
CA TRP A 478 -16.05 -2.82 -16.54
C TRP A 478 -16.45 -1.35 -16.53
N TYR A 479 -17.77 -1.10 -16.60
CA TYR A 479 -18.37 0.18 -16.24
C TYR A 479 -19.77 -0.03 -15.69
N ILE A 480 -19.94 0.32 -14.42
CA ILE A 480 -21.15 0.24 -13.62
C ILE A 480 -21.41 1.66 -13.10
N LYS A 481 -22.65 2.14 -13.25
CA LYS A 481 -23.00 3.52 -12.84
C LYS A 481 -22.98 3.62 -11.33
N SER A 482 -22.19 4.53 -10.78
CA SER A 482 -22.01 4.64 -9.33
C SER A 482 -21.71 6.07 -8.88
N LYS A 483 -22.42 6.48 -7.82
CA LYS A 483 -22.31 7.81 -7.18
C LYS A 483 -21.55 7.78 -5.86
N VAL A 484 -20.75 6.73 -5.62
CA VAL A 484 -19.96 6.54 -4.40
C VAL A 484 -18.47 6.41 -4.72
N HIS A 485 -17.63 6.84 -3.79
CA HIS A 485 -16.17 6.70 -3.80
C HIS A 485 -15.43 7.09 -5.11
N GLY A 486 -16.00 7.97 -5.94
CA GLY A 486 -15.37 8.47 -7.17
C GLY A 486 -15.46 7.52 -8.37
N MET A 487 -16.37 6.54 -8.35
CA MET A 487 -16.44 5.48 -9.36
C MET A 487 -16.86 5.97 -10.76
N ASP A 488 -17.85 6.86 -10.88
CA ASP A 488 -18.18 7.48 -12.17
C ASP A 488 -17.07 8.48 -12.58
N GLU A 489 -16.55 9.28 -11.64
CA GLU A 489 -15.54 10.32 -11.92
C GLU A 489 -14.17 9.75 -12.33
N GLY A 490 -13.81 8.53 -11.90
CA GLY A 490 -12.65 7.79 -12.41
C GLY A 490 -12.96 6.92 -13.64
N GLY A 491 -14.25 6.75 -13.95
CA GLY A 491 -14.76 6.05 -15.12
C GLY A 491 -14.29 4.60 -15.29
N ARG A 492 -14.45 4.11 -16.52
CA ARG A 492 -14.15 2.72 -16.92
C ARG A 492 -12.76 2.24 -16.50
N LEU A 493 -11.72 3.08 -16.55
CA LEU A 493 -10.36 2.65 -16.19
C LEU A 493 -10.25 2.36 -14.69
N LEU A 494 -10.75 3.25 -13.82
CA LEU A 494 -10.74 3.04 -12.37
C LEU A 494 -11.54 1.79 -11.98
N GLN A 495 -12.74 1.64 -12.56
CA GLN A 495 -13.61 0.51 -12.27
C GLN A 495 -13.07 -0.83 -12.78
N THR A 496 -12.44 -0.85 -13.97
CA THR A 496 -11.75 -2.04 -14.49
C THR A 496 -10.59 -2.44 -13.59
N SER A 497 -9.87 -1.47 -13.02
CA SER A 497 -8.77 -1.72 -12.09
C SER A 497 -9.26 -2.40 -10.81
N PHE A 498 -10.31 -1.86 -10.17
CA PHE A 498 -10.90 -2.49 -8.99
C PHE A 498 -11.51 -3.87 -9.29
N ALA A 499 -12.27 -4.01 -10.39
CA ALA A 499 -12.86 -5.29 -10.77
C ALA A 499 -11.79 -6.37 -10.99
N THR A 500 -10.67 -6.04 -11.63
CA THR A 500 -9.57 -6.99 -11.85
C THR A 500 -8.86 -7.33 -10.54
N MET A 501 -8.49 -6.35 -9.72
CA MET A 501 -7.83 -6.60 -8.43
C MET A 501 -8.72 -7.38 -7.44
N ILE A 502 -10.04 -7.29 -7.55
CA ILE A 502 -10.98 -8.13 -6.81
C ILE A 502 -10.91 -9.59 -7.29
N LEU A 503 -10.85 -9.85 -8.59
CA LEU A 503 -10.74 -11.21 -9.15
C LEU A 503 -9.34 -11.83 -8.94
N GLU A 504 -8.31 -11.01 -8.66
CA GLU A 504 -6.95 -11.48 -8.33
C GLU A 504 -6.77 -11.87 -6.85
N VAL A 505 -7.74 -11.57 -5.98
CA VAL A 505 -7.58 -11.59 -4.51
C VAL A 505 -7.21 -12.96 -3.93
N TYR A 506 -7.44 -14.05 -4.68
CA TYR A 506 -7.06 -15.42 -4.29
C TYR A 506 -5.54 -15.60 -4.12
N TYR A 507 -4.76 -14.99 -5.02
CA TYR A 507 -3.29 -15.14 -5.14
C TYR A 507 -2.52 -13.83 -4.96
N ARG A 508 -3.16 -12.67 -5.19
CA ARG A 508 -2.56 -11.35 -4.98
C ARG A 508 -2.18 -11.10 -3.52
N HIS A 509 -3.01 -11.60 -2.60
CA HIS A 509 -2.87 -11.45 -1.15
C HIS A 509 -2.95 -12.84 -0.51
N MET A 510 -1.82 -13.34 0.02
CA MET A 510 -1.83 -14.56 0.83
C MET A 510 -2.63 -14.35 2.12
N PRO A 511 -3.35 -15.37 2.65
CA PRO A 511 -4.17 -15.19 3.84
C PRO A 511 -3.28 -15.02 5.08
N LEU A 512 -3.39 -13.87 5.74
CA LEU A 512 -2.60 -13.54 6.95
C LEU A 512 -2.78 -14.57 8.09
N TYR A 513 -3.87 -15.34 8.08
CA TYR A 513 -4.23 -16.31 9.12
C TYR A 513 -4.29 -17.76 8.62
N ALA A 514 -3.66 -18.07 7.48
CA ALA A 514 -3.37 -19.45 7.12
C ALA A 514 -2.16 -19.95 7.93
N ASP A 515 -2.11 -21.25 8.25
CA ASP A 515 -1.07 -21.79 9.14
C ASP A 515 0.36 -21.50 8.63
N ALA A 516 0.57 -21.55 7.31
CA ALA A 516 1.84 -21.24 6.65
C ALA A 516 2.17 -19.73 6.55
N ALA A 517 1.26 -18.83 6.93
CA ALA A 517 1.52 -17.39 7.02
C ALA A 517 1.93 -16.94 8.44
N SER A 518 1.85 -17.84 9.44
CA SER A 518 2.18 -17.54 10.83
C SER A 518 3.68 -17.34 11.10
N GLU A 519 4.54 -17.61 10.11
CA GLU A 519 5.99 -17.32 10.15
C GLU A 519 6.35 -15.94 9.55
N ASP A 520 5.48 -15.34 8.73
CA ASP A 520 5.65 -14.01 8.10
C ASP A 520 4.91 -12.89 8.88
N ASP A 521 4.79 -13.08 10.20
CA ASP A 521 4.16 -12.15 11.14
C ASP A 521 4.92 -10.81 11.17
N PHE A 522 4.21 -9.68 11.11
CA PHE A 522 4.83 -8.36 10.84
C PHE A 522 5.57 -7.82 12.08
N PRO A 523 6.91 -7.84 12.13
CA PRO A 523 7.65 -7.53 13.36
C PRO A 523 7.60 -6.03 13.65
N LEU A 524 7.20 -5.68 14.88
CA LEU A 524 6.89 -4.31 15.34
C LEU A 524 8.10 -3.54 15.87
#